data_AF-A0A4R6Y1B8-F1
#
_entry.id   AF-A0A4R6Y1B8-F1
#
_cell.length_a   1.000
_cell.length_b   1.000
_cell.length_c   1.000
_cell.angle_alpha   90.00
_cell.angle_beta   90.00
_cell.angle_gamma   90.00
#
_symmetry.space_group_name_H-M   'P 1'
#
loop_
_entity.id
_entity.type
_entity.pdbx_description
1 polymer ?
#
loop_
_entity_poly.entity_id
_entity_poly.type
_entity_poly.pdbx_seq_one_letter_code
_entity_poly.pdbx_strand_id
1 'polypeptide(L)' 'MSKNDRYVVKHPKGWAVKGAGAERASSVHERQADAERAAKQVVERAGGGEVRIQGRDGKWRDSDTVAPGHDPNPPRDKKH' A
#
# COMPACT_ATOMS: atom_id res chain seq x y z
N MET A 1 3.39 -0.23 13.11
CA MET A 1 3.65 0.22 11.74
C MET A 1 5.09 -0.10 11.42
N SER A 2 5.31 -1.05 10.52
CA SER A 2 6.64 -1.35 9.99
C SER A 2 7.10 -0.19 9.12
N LYS A 3 8.42 0.04 9.06
CA LYS A 3 9.03 1.04 8.16
C LYS A 3 8.76 0.73 6.68
N ASN A 4 8.35 -0.51 6.40
CA ASN A 4 8.06 -1.01 5.06
C ASN A 4 6.64 -0.66 4.61
N ASP A 5 5.70 -0.45 5.55
CA ASP A 5 4.29 -0.26 5.25
C ASP A 5 4.07 0.89 4.27
N ARG A 6 3.12 0.70 3.35
CA ARG A 6 2.78 1.68 2.32
C ARG A 6 1.32 2.06 2.37
N TYR A 7 1.07 3.31 2.06
CA TYR A 7 -0.26 3.90 2.04
C TYR A 7 -0.56 4.44 0.67
N VAL A 8 -1.64 3.94 0.06
CA VAL A 8 -2.24 4.49 -1.15
C VAL A 8 -3.28 5.51 -0.71
N VAL A 9 -2.95 6.79 -0.86
CA VAL A 9 -3.79 7.91 -0.42
C VAL A 9 -4.26 8.74 -1.60
N LYS A 10 -5.43 9.38 -1.45
CA LYS A 10 -5.95 10.29 -2.46
C LYS A 10 -5.00 11.49 -2.62
N HIS A 11 -4.72 11.86 -3.87
CA HIS A 11 -3.83 12.96 -4.22
C HIS A 11 -4.49 13.85 -5.28
N PRO A 12 -4.19 15.17 -5.34
CA PRO A 12 -4.76 16.05 -6.37
C PRO A 12 -4.51 15.60 -7.81
N LYS A 13 -3.45 14.82 -8.05
CA LYS A 13 -3.08 14.25 -9.37
C LYS A 13 -3.46 12.77 -9.53
N GLY A 14 -4.31 12.23 -8.66
CA GLY A 14 -4.71 10.82 -8.65
C GLY A 14 -4.46 10.15 -7.30
N TRP A 15 -3.45 9.28 -7.23
CA TRP A 15 -3.16 8.41 -6.09
C TRP A 15 -1.69 8.43 -5.74
N ALA A 16 -1.37 8.77 -4.50
CA ALA A 16 -0.01 8.82 -4.00
C ALA A 16 0.30 7.59 -3.16
N VAL A 17 1.49 7.02 -3.35
CA VAL A 17 2.05 6.00 -2.46
C VAL A 17 2.94 6.72 -1.44
N LYS A 18 2.69 6.49 -0.15
CA LYS A 18 3.49 7.03 0.97
C LYS A 18 4.03 5.89 1.83
N GLY A 19 5.25 6.05 2.35
CA GLY A 19 5.75 5.18 3.41
C GLY A 19 5.15 5.51 4.77
N ALA A 20 5.13 4.53 5.67
CA ALA A 20 4.83 4.80 7.07
C ALA A 20 5.80 5.84 7.66
N GLY A 21 5.25 6.95 8.16
CA GLY A 21 6.02 8.06 8.70
C GLY A 21 6.76 8.91 7.66
N ALA A 22 6.57 8.66 6.35
CA ALA A 22 7.18 9.48 5.32
C ALA A 22 6.38 10.77 5.10
N GLU A 23 7.06 11.91 5.13
CA GLU A 23 6.46 13.22 4.82
C GLU A 23 6.08 13.34 3.33
N ARG A 24 6.87 12.70 2.46
CA ARG A 24 6.72 12.77 1.00
C ARG A 24 6.15 11.47 0.42
N ALA A 25 5.42 11.62 -0.68
CA ALA A 25 5.01 10.49 -1.50
C ALA A 25 6.23 9.90 -2.23
N SER A 26 6.34 8.57 -2.23
CA SER A 26 7.35 7.86 -3.01
C SER A 26 7.03 7.86 -4.50
N SER A 27 5.74 7.86 -4.84
CA SER A 27 5.26 7.93 -6.23
C SER A 27 3.83 8.46 -6.29
N VAL A 28 3.43 8.96 -7.45
CA VAL A 28 2.06 9.38 -7.75
C VAL A 28 1.63 8.74 -9.06
N HIS A 29 0.42 8.20 -9.08
CA HIS A 29 -0.17 7.50 -10.22
C HIS A 29 -1.57 8.05 -10.50
N GLU A 30 -2.00 8.01 -11.75
CA GLU A 30 -3.34 8.50 -12.12
C GLU A 30 -4.44 7.56 -11.61
N ARG A 31 -4.21 6.25 -11.68
CA ARG A 31 -5.16 5.21 -11.27
C ARG A 31 -4.75 4.57 -9.96
N GLN A 32 -5.76 4.21 -9.18
CA GLN A 32 -5.55 3.61 -7.88
C GLN A 32 -4.90 2.24 -7.94
N ALA A 33 -5.34 1.41 -8.90
CA ALA A 33 -4.78 0.07 -9.11
C ALA A 33 -3.27 0.11 -9.42
N ASP A 34 -2.79 1.17 -10.09
CA ASP A 34 -1.37 1.34 -10.38
C ASP A 34 -0.58 1.73 -9.12
N ALA A 35 -1.15 2.59 -8.26
CA ALA A 35 -0.58 2.93 -6.97
C ALA A 35 -0.57 1.74 -5.99
N GLU A 36 -1.65 0.94 -5.97
CA GLU A 36 -1.75 -0.29 -5.18
C GLU A 36 -0.67 -1.30 -5.60
N ARG A 37 -0.52 -1.54 -6.91
CA ARG A 37 0.51 -2.43 -7.44
C ARG A 37 1.92 -1.94 -7.10
N ALA A 38 2.19 -0.64 -7.23
CA ALA A 38 3.47 -0.06 -6.86
C ALA A 38 3.74 -0.17 -5.35
N ALA A 39 2.74 0.08 -4.50
CA ALA A 39 2.84 -0.06 -3.06
C ALA A 39 3.17 -1.51 -2.66
N LYS A 40 2.44 -2.50 -3.19
CA LYS A 40 2.68 -3.92 -2.94
C LYS A 40 4.09 -4.34 -3.34
N GLN A 41 4.55 -3.93 -4.52
CA GLN A 41 5.91 -4.25 -4.99
C GLN A 41 6.99 -3.65 -4.08
N VAL A 42 6.80 -2.44 -3.55
CA VAL A 42 7.74 -1.84 -2.61
C VAL A 42 7.76 -2.59 -1.28
N VAL A 43 6.59 -2.97 -0.75
CA VAL A 43 6.49 -3.73 0.50
C VAL A 43 7.12 -5.12 0.34
N GLU A 44 6.83 -5.81 -0.76
CA GLU A 44 7.39 -7.13 -1.08
C GLU A 44 8.92 -7.08 -1.13
N ARG A 45 9.48 -6.13 -1.88
CA ARG A 45 10.95 -5.93 -1.97
C ARG A 45 11.59 -5.55 -0.64
N ALA A 46 10.82 -4.96 0.27
CA ALA A 46 11.30 -4.59 1.60
C ALA A 46 11.21 -5.74 2.63
N GLY A 47 10.75 -6.93 2.21
CA GLY A 47 10.62 -8.10 3.07
C GLY A 47 9.27 -8.21 3.78
N GLY A 48 8.20 -7.67 3.18
CA GLY A 48 6.84 -7.75 3.71
C GLY A 48 6.42 -6.55 4.57
N GLY A 49 5.12 -6.47 4.84
CA GLY A 49 4.46 -5.36 5.54
C GLY A 49 3.01 -5.16 5.08
N GLU A 50 2.42 -4.02 5.43
CA GLU A 50 1.02 -3.70 5.14
C GLU A 50 0.88 -2.63 4.04
N VAL A 51 -0.07 -2.83 3.12
CA VAL A 51 -0.51 -1.82 2.16
C VAL A 51 -1.91 -1.37 2.52
N ARG A 52 -2.09 -0.11 2.94
CA ARG A 52 -3.43 0.44 3.24
C ARG A 52 -3.91 1.37 2.15
N ILE A 53 -5.19 1.30 1.84
CA ILE A 53 -5.78 1.91 0.65
C ILE A 53 -6.95 2.81 1.06
N GLN A 54 -6.89 4.08 0.65
CA GLN A 54 -8.01 5.00 0.83
C GLN A 54 -9.06 4.91 -0.28
N GLY A 55 -10.32 5.16 0.05
CA GLY A 55 -11.37 5.42 -0.92
C GLY A 55 -11.26 6.82 -1.53
N ARG A 56 -12.13 7.10 -2.51
CA ARG A 56 -12.24 8.44 -3.13
C ARG A 56 -12.71 9.50 -2.15
N ASP A 57 -13.29 9.09 -1.03
CA ASP A 57 -13.70 9.91 0.11
C ASP A 57 -12.55 10.18 1.10
N GLY A 58 -11.35 9.63 0.85
CA GLY A 58 -10.18 9.79 1.72
C GLY A 58 -10.23 8.92 2.99
N LYS A 59 -11.23 8.06 3.15
CA LYS A 59 -11.31 7.11 4.27
C LYS A 59 -10.58 5.84 3.91
N TRP A 60 -10.07 5.10 4.89
CA TRP A 60 -9.50 3.78 4.65
C TRP A 60 -10.60 2.81 4.25
N ARG A 61 -10.48 2.20 3.07
CA ARG A 61 -11.46 1.22 2.58
C ARG A 61 -10.93 -0.20 2.63
N ASP A 62 -9.61 -0.35 2.49
CA ASP A 62 -9.00 -1.67 2.31
C ASP A 62 -7.55 -1.69 2.82
N SER A 63 -7.08 -2.90 3.10
CA SER A 63 -5.74 -3.19 3.59
C SER A 63 -5.31 -4.57 3.08
N ASP A 64 -4.13 -4.63 2.50
CA ASP A 64 -3.52 -5.87 2.01
C ASP A 64 -2.23 -6.13 2.78
N THR A 65 -2.15 -7.28 3.44
CA THR A 65 -0.92 -7.75 4.07
C THR A 65 -0.05 -8.46 3.04
N VAL A 66 1.17 -7.97 2.83
CA VAL A 66 2.18 -8.62 1.99
C VAL A 66 3.13 -9.38 2.90
N ALA A 67 3.08 -10.71 2.83
CA ALA A 67 3.93 -11.56 3.63
C ALA A 67 5.43 -11.32 3.31
N PRO A 68 6.33 -11.46 4.30
CA PRO A 68 7.76 -11.52 4.02
C PRO A 68 8.07 -12.63 3.01
N GLY A 69 9.11 -12.43 2.20
CA GLY A 69 9.64 -13.47 1.31
C GLY A 69 10.31 -14.61 2.10
N HIS A 70 9.58 -15.25 3.00
CA HIS A 70 9.87 -16.53 3.64
C HIS A 70 8.64 -17.09 4.44
N ASP A 71 7.41 -16.74 4.07
CA ASP A 71 6.21 -17.22 4.77
C ASP A 71 5.50 -18.33 3.96
N PRO A 72 5.50 -19.60 4.43
CA PRO A 72 4.80 -20.69 3.76
C PRO A 72 3.27 -20.63 3.88
N ASN A 73 2.69 -19.67 4.62
CA ASN A 73 1.24 -19.57 4.80
C ASN A 73 0.74 -18.10 4.86
N PRO A 74 0.64 -17.41 3.71
CA PRO A 74 0.21 -16.01 3.69
C PRO A 74 -1.26 -15.86 4.12
N PRO A 75 -1.61 -14.84 4.95
CA PRO A 75 -2.99 -14.52 5.25
C PRO A 75 -3.68 -14.03 3.97
N ARG A 76 -4.68 -14.78 3.51
CA ARG A 76 -5.57 -14.36 2.42
C ARG A 76 -6.62 -13.43 3.02
N ASP A 77 -6.31 -12.14 3.14
CA ASP A 77 -7.35 -11.14 3.39
C ASP A 77 -8.27 -11.09 2.17
N LYS A 78 -9.41 -11.76 2.30
CA LYS A 78 -10.54 -11.66 1.37
C LYS A 78 -11.44 -10.54 1.87
N LYS A 79 -11.18 -9.30 1.44
CA LYS A 79 -12.23 -8.27 1.46
C LYS A 79 -12.74 -8.04 0.05
N HIS A 80 -14.04 -8.27 -0.10
CA HIS A 80 -14.87 -8.03 -1.29
C HIS A 80 -15.66 -6.74 -1.11
#